data_AF-A0A546XSD1-F1
#
_entry.id   AF-A0A546XSD1-F1
#
_cell.length_a   1.000
_cell.length_b   1.000
_cell.length_c   1.000
_cell.angle_alpha   90.00
_cell.angle_beta   90.00
_cell.angle_gamma   90.00
#
_symmetry.space_group_name_H-M   'P 1'
#
loop_
_entity.id
_entity.type
_entity.pdbx_description
1 polymer ?
#
loop_
_entity_poly.entity_id
_entity_poly.type
_entity_poly.pdbx_seq_one_letter_code
_entity_poly.pdbx_strand_id
1 'polypeptide(L)'
;MMVFRLKSALGAMMRSRSGVAAVEFSLLLPMLIIFLAVMIETGRGWLSYDRFVTVVDNTARWSARFPEFEERVRTGVKTFVIDAGQPLDPDKLDLTLRSAKLVGGVAVTEFAPYNFFGSAENVVWDKMLKAGNFKEEEAVIVISGRYKYSPLFSFLNATTFEFEYVATVNPYFSRHYKYQKGKSDWAFWNVR
;
A
#
# COMPACT_ATOMS: atom_id res chain seq x y z
N MET A 1 42.86 2.67 49.99
CA MET A 1 42.18 1.36 50.16
C MET A 1 41.15 1.06 49.06
N MET A 2 40.44 2.06 48.52
CA MET A 2 39.41 1.91 47.47
C MET A 2 39.95 1.46 46.09
N VAL A 3 41.13 1.95 45.69
CA VAL A 3 41.80 1.61 44.41
C VAL A 3 42.22 0.13 44.33
N PHE A 4 42.64 -0.47 45.46
CA PHE A 4 43.03 -1.88 45.52
C PHE A 4 41.82 -2.82 45.41
N ARG A 5 40.67 -2.42 45.97
CA ARG A 5 39.40 -3.17 45.85
C ARG A 5 38.86 -3.16 44.41
N LEU A 6 39.01 -2.05 43.68
CA LEU A 6 38.63 -1.97 42.27
C LEU A 6 39.48 -2.91 41.40
N LYS A 7 40.80 -2.93 41.60
CA LYS A 7 41.72 -3.82 40.86
C LYS A 7 41.44 -5.30 41.13
N SER A 8 41.14 -5.65 42.38
CA SER A 8 40.75 -7.00 42.79
C SER A 8 39.40 -7.42 42.19
N ALA A 9 38.42 -6.53 42.20
CA ALA A 9 37.11 -6.78 41.59
C ALA A 9 37.19 -6.95 40.06
N LEU A 10 37.99 -6.15 39.37
CA LEU A 10 38.27 -6.32 37.94
C LEU A 10 38.98 -7.65 37.64
N GLY A 11 39.97 -8.03 38.45
CA GLY A 11 40.66 -9.32 38.31
C GLY A 11 39.75 -10.53 38.57
N ALA A 12 38.82 -10.43 39.53
CA ALA A 12 37.81 -11.45 39.79
C ALA A 12 36.76 -11.52 38.67
N MET A 13 36.39 -10.37 38.08
CA MET A 13 35.46 -10.30 36.94
C MET A 13 36.08 -10.90 35.67
N MET A 14 37.38 -10.68 35.43
CA MET A 14 38.12 -11.32 34.31
C MET A 14 38.32 -12.83 34.49
N ARG A 15 38.32 -13.34 35.73
CA ARG A 15 38.37 -14.79 36.01
C ARG A 15 36.99 -15.45 36.03
N SER A 16 35.92 -14.67 36.08
CA SER A 16 34.57 -15.17 36.05
C SER A 16 34.14 -15.44 34.61
N ARG A 17 33.71 -16.68 34.32
CA ARG A 17 33.13 -17.04 33.01
C ARG A 17 31.96 -16.15 32.61
N SER A 18 31.19 -15.66 33.59
CA SER A 18 30.08 -14.74 33.36
C SER A 18 30.52 -13.33 32.99
N GLY A 19 31.67 -12.86 33.50
CA GLY A 19 32.22 -11.54 33.17
C GLY A 19 32.76 -11.50 31.75
N VAL A 20 33.47 -12.54 31.33
CA VAL A 20 33.94 -12.70 29.94
C VAL A 20 32.77 -12.78 28.97
N ALA A 21 31.75 -13.61 29.27
CA ALA A 21 30.55 -13.71 28.45
C ALA A 21 29.79 -12.39 28.32
N ALA A 22 29.73 -11.57 29.38
CA ALA A 22 29.09 -10.26 29.34
C ALA A 22 29.85 -9.29 28.40
N VAL A 23 31.19 -9.32 28.40
CA VAL A 23 32.00 -8.51 27.49
C VAL A 23 31.83 -8.97 26.04
N GLU A 24 31.89 -10.28 25.78
CA GLU A 24 31.64 -10.85 24.44
C GLU A 24 30.25 -10.50 23.92
N PHE A 25 29.22 -10.60 24.76
CA PHE A 25 27.86 -10.20 24.39
C PHE A 25 27.76 -8.69 24.12
N SER A 26 28.43 -7.86 24.93
CA SER A 26 28.42 -6.40 24.75
C SER A 26 29.10 -5.97 23.45
N LEU A 27 30.11 -6.71 23.00
CA LEU A 27 30.76 -6.50 21.70
C LEU A 27 29.87 -6.93 20.53
N LEU A 28 29.05 -7.96 20.71
CA LEU A 28 28.09 -8.43 19.70
C LEU A 28 26.79 -7.61 19.68
N LEU A 29 26.43 -6.97 20.79
CA LEU A 29 25.18 -6.24 20.97
C LEU A 29 24.89 -5.23 19.86
N PRO A 30 25.82 -4.37 19.41
CA PRO A 30 25.55 -3.41 18.35
C PRO A 30 25.14 -4.09 17.03
N MET A 31 25.79 -5.20 16.68
CA MET A 31 25.46 -5.98 15.49
C MET A 31 24.07 -6.62 15.62
N LEU A 32 23.73 -7.15 16.80
CA LEU A 32 22.41 -7.71 17.07
C LEU A 32 21.31 -6.65 17.00
N ILE A 33 21.56 -5.43 17.48
CA ILE A 33 20.62 -4.30 17.40
C ILE A 33 20.41 -3.90 15.94
N ILE A 34 21.47 -3.80 15.14
CA ILE A 34 21.35 -3.49 13.71
C ILE A 34 20.56 -4.59 12.99
N PHE A 35 20.84 -5.85 13.28
CA PHE A 35 20.10 -6.97 12.69
C PHE A 35 18.61 -6.94 13.05
N LEU A 36 18.30 -6.71 14.33
CA LEU A 36 16.92 -6.56 14.79
C LEU A 36 16.23 -5.37 14.12
N ALA A 37 16.92 -4.23 14.02
CA ALA A 37 16.44 -3.03 13.34
C ALA A 37 16.07 -3.31 11.88
N VAL A 38 16.93 -4.02 11.14
CA VAL A 38 16.67 -4.41 9.74
C VAL A 38 15.47 -5.34 9.64
N MET A 39 15.36 -6.34 10.53
CA MET A 39 14.20 -7.25 10.54
C MET A 39 12.88 -6.51 10.80
N ILE A 40 12.86 -5.61 11.80
CA ILE A 40 11.68 -4.81 12.13
C ILE A 40 11.31 -3.91 10.94
N GLU A 41 12.28 -3.21 10.35
CA GLU A 41 12.04 -2.31 9.22
C GLU A 41 11.50 -3.06 8.00
N THR A 42 12.06 -4.23 7.69
CA THR A 42 11.60 -5.08 6.59
C THR A 42 10.18 -5.56 6.82
N GLY A 43 9.88 -6.05 8.02
CA GLY A 43 8.53 -6.51 8.37
C GLY A 43 7.48 -5.39 8.32
N ARG A 44 7.86 -4.20 8.78
CA ARG A 44 6.98 -3.02 8.76
C ARG A 44 6.75 -2.51 7.34
N GLY A 45 7.79 -2.45 6.52
CA GLY A 45 7.67 -2.09 5.10
C GLY A 45 6.80 -3.09 4.32
N TRP A 46 7.00 -4.39 4.56
CA TRP A 46 6.17 -5.43 3.96
C TRP A 46 4.69 -5.30 4.36
N LEU A 47 4.40 -5.14 5.64
CA LEU A 47 3.04 -4.96 6.13
C LEU A 47 2.38 -3.71 5.53
N SER A 48 3.10 -2.59 5.45
CA SER A 48 2.60 -1.37 4.80
C SER A 48 2.32 -1.59 3.31
N TYR A 49 3.21 -2.28 2.59
CA TYR A 49 2.99 -2.59 1.18
C TYR A 49 1.78 -3.51 0.95
N ASP A 50 1.66 -4.60 1.71
CA ASP A 50 0.54 -5.54 1.63
C ASP A 50 -0.82 -4.87 1.90
N ARG A 51 -0.87 -4.00 2.92
CA ARG A 51 -2.06 -3.21 3.22
C ARG A 51 -2.37 -2.21 2.12
N PHE A 52 -1.35 -1.58 1.55
CA PHE A 52 -1.50 -0.60 0.48
C PHE A 52 -2.10 -1.26 -0.77
N VAL A 53 -1.57 -2.41 -1.19
CA VAL A 53 -2.12 -3.22 -2.28
C VAL A 53 -3.58 -3.59 -1.99
N THR A 54 -3.86 -4.08 -0.78
CA THR A 54 -5.21 -4.46 -0.36
C THR A 54 -6.20 -3.28 -0.43
N VAL A 55 -5.78 -2.09 -0.03
CA VAL A 55 -6.61 -0.87 -0.11
C VAL A 55 -6.92 -0.52 -1.56
N VAL A 56 -5.92 -0.56 -2.44
CA VAL A 56 -6.10 -0.25 -3.87
C VAL A 56 -7.03 -1.26 -4.53
N ASP A 57 -6.82 -2.56 -4.29
CA ASP A 57 -7.67 -3.63 -4.85
C ASP A 57 -9.12 -3.56 -4.36
N ASN A 58 -9.32 -3.32 -3.06
CA ASN A 58 -10.67 -3.20 -2.52
C ASN A 58 -11.36 -1.91 -2.96
N THR A 59 -10.60 -0.82 -3.15
CA THR A 59 -11.13 0.40 -3.75
C THR A 59 -11.58 0.13 -5.18
N ALA A 60 -10.78 -0.59 -5.97
CA ALA A 60 -11.16 -0.99 -7.32
C ALA A 60 -12.46 -1.81 -7.30
N ARG A 61 -12.56 -2.82 -6.43
CA ARG A 61 -13.77 -3.65 -6.29
C ARG A 61 -14.99 -2.84 -5.84
N TRP A 62 -14.83 -1.86 -4.97
CA TRP A 62 -15.93 -0.99 -4.55
C TRP A 62 -16.38 -0.07 -5.68
N SER A 63 -15.43 0.56 -6.37
CA SER A 63 -15.69 1.39 -7.56
C SER A 63 -16.30 0.59 -8.71
N ALA A 64 -15.99 -0.71 -8.84
CA ALA A 64 -16.62 -1.58 -9.83
C ALA A 64 -18.13 -1.76 -9.61
N ARG A 65 -18.60 -1.66 -8.37
CA ARG A 65 -20.02 -1.88 -8.02
C ARG A 65 -20.89 -0.67 -8.23
N PHE A 66 -20.33 0.54 -8.28
CA PHE A 66 -21.11 1.76 -8.27
C PHE A 66 -20.56 2.76 -9.28
N PRO A 67 -21.39 3.38 -10.13
CA PRO A 67 -20.95 4.48 -10.97
C PRO A 67 -20.44 5.65 -10.12
N GLU A 68 -19.37 6.32 -10.56
CA GLU A 68 -18.73 7.48 -9.90
C GLU A 68 -19.70 8.63 -9.52
N PHE A 69 -20.87 8.70 -10.18
CA PHE A 69 -21.93 9.68 -9.90
C PHE A 69 -22.65 9.45 -8.57
N GLU A 70 -22.49 8.29 -7.93
CA GLU A 70 -23.13 8.03 -6.64
C GLU A 70 -22.22 8.52 -5.50
N GLU A 71 -22.73 9.45 -4.69
CA GLU A 71 -22.04 10.03 -3.52
C GLU A 71 -21.54 8.94 -2.54
N ARG A 72 -22.19 7.77 -2.56
CA ARG A 72 -21.81 6.57 -1.80
C ARG A 72 -20.44 6.00 -2.17
N VAL A 73 -19.93 6.24 -3.38
CA VAL A 73 -18.56 5.85 -3.76
C VAL A 73 -17.56 6.83 -3.17
N ARG A 74 -17.86 8.13 -3.28
CA ARG A 74 -16.98 9.22 -2.81
C ARG A 74 -16.80 9.20 -1.29
N THR A 75 -17.86 8.84 -0.57
CA THR A 75 -17.86 8.68 0.89
C THR A 75 -17.41 7.28 1.30
N GLY A 76 -17.96 6.23 0.69
CA GLY A 76 -17.69 4.84 1.05
C GLY A 76 -16.26 4.38 0.83
N VAL A 77 -15.59 4.84 -0.24
CA VAL A 77 -14.16 4.54 -0.45
C VAL A 77 -13.32 5.16 0.65
N LYS A 78 -13.60 6.40 1.05
CA LYS A 78 -12.86 7.06 2.14
C LYS A 78 -13.03 6.33 3.47
N THR A 79 -14.26 5.94 3.80
CA THR A 79 -14.54 5.14 5.01
C THR A 79 -13.85 3.79 4.95
N PHE A 80 -13.93 3.07 3.83
CA PHE A 80 -13.27 1.78 3.67
C PHE A 80 -11.75 1.87 3.81
N VAL A 81 -11.13 2.88 3.18
CA VAL A 81 -9.68 3.10 3.28
C VAL A 81 -9.26 3.40 4.72
N ILE A 82 -10.05 4.19 5.45
CA ILE A 82 -9.76 4.53 6.86
C ILE A 82 -9.91 3.30 7.76
N ASP A 83 -10.96 2.50 7.56
CA ASP A 83 -11.29 1.36 8.44
C ASP A 83 -10.45 0.12 8.13
N ALA A 84 -10.28 -0.22 6.84
CA ALA A 84 -9.57 -1.42 6.39
C ALA A 84 -8.09 -1.19 6.09
N GLY A 85 -7.68 0.09 5.95
CA GLY A 85 -6.30 0.45 5.65
C GLY A 85 -5.37 0.45 6.85
N GLN A 86 -5.86 0.37 8.09
CA GLN A 86 -4.99 0.36 9.27
C GLN A 86 -3.94 -0.77 9.18
N PRO A 87 -2.65 -0.50 9.48
CA PRO A 87 -2.10 0.71 10.10
C PRO A 87 -1.56 1.77 9.11
N LEU A 88 -2.05 1.81 7.87
CA LEU A 88 -1.66 2.87 6.92
C LEU A 88 -2.14 4.24 7.39
N ASP A 89 -1.27 5.20 7.17
CA ASP A 89 -1.55 6.62 7.37
C ASP A 89 -2.27 7.17 6.11
N PRO A 90 -3.54 7.60 6.22
CA PRO A 90 -4.30 8.12 5.08
C PRO A 90 -3.67 9.38 4.46
N ASP A 91 -2.93 10.18 5.25
CA ASP A 91 -2.32 11.43 4.78
C ASP A 91 -1.12 11.19 3.86
N LYS A 92 -0.57 9.96 3.87
CA LYS A 92 0.55 9.54 3.00
C LYS A 92 0.08 8.75 1.78
N LEU A 93 -1.23 8.57 1.63
CA LEU A 93 -1.85 7.82 0.56
C LEU A 93 -2.41 8.77 -0.50
N ASP A 94 -1.92 8.62 -1.72
CA ASP A 94 -2.49 9.21 -2.92
C ASP A 94 -3.31 8.12 -3.63
N LEU A 95 -4.58 8.40 -3.95
CA LEU A 95 -5.45 7.43 -4.62
C LEU A 95 -6.33 8.13 -5.65
N THR A 96 -6.21 7.68 -6.89
CA THR A 96 -6.88 8.25 -8.06
C THR A 96 -7.69 7.19 -8.78
N LEU A 97 -8.95 7.50 -9.08
CA LEU A 97 -9.87 6.70 -9.88
C LEU A 97 -9.97 7.26 -11.30
N ARG A 98 -9.98 6.35 -12.26
CA ARG A 98 -10.22 6.62 -13.68
C ARG A 98 -11.15 5.56 -14.27
N SER A 99 -11.96 5.93 -15.26
CA SER A 99 -12.46 4.96 -16.24
C SER A 99 -11.70 5.15 -17.52
N ALA A 100 -11.27 4.05 -18.11
CA ALA A 100 -10.57 4.04 -19.38
C ALA A 100 -11.12 2.95 -20.30
N LYS A 101 -11.00 3.18 -21.61
CA LYS A 101 -11.30 2.22 -22.68
C LYS A 101 -10.06 2.01 -23.52
N LEU A 102 -9.91 0.80 -24.06
CA LEU A 102 -8.92 0.53 -25.11
C LEU A 102 -9.55 0.83 -26.47
N VAL A 103 -9.06 1.86 -27.16
CA VAL A 103 -9.48 2.21 -28.53
C VAL A 103 -8.28 2.09 -29.44
N GLY A 104 -8.27 1.09 -30.33
CA GLY A 104 -7.15 0.82 -31.24
C GLY A 104 -5.81 0.57 -30.51
N GLY A 105 -5.84 -0.13 -29.37
CA GLY A 105 -4.66 -0.40 -28.55
C GLY A 105 -4.12 0.78 -27.73
N VAL A 106 -4.79 1.94 -27.74
CA VAL A 106 -4.48 3.11 -26.91
C VAL A 106 -5.49 3.22 -25.78
N ALA A 107 -5.01 3.46 -24.57
CA ALA A 107 -5.86 3.67 -23.41
C ALA A 107 -6.38 5.12 -23.41
N VAL A 108 -7.70 5.29 -23.44
CA VAL A 108 -8.37 6.59 -23.46
C VAL A 108 -9.27 6.70 -22.23
N THR A 109 -9.11 7.76 -21.45
CA THR A 109 -9.94 8.02 -20.27
C THR A 109 -11.33 8.52 -20.67
N GLU A 110 -12.38 7.99 -20.05
CA GLU A 110 -13.77 8.38 -20.32
C GLU A 110 -14.23 9.60 -19.52
N PHE A 111 -13.61 9.86 -18.37
CA PHE A 111 -13.92 10.98 -17.50
C PHE A 111 -12.64 11.54 -16.84
N ALA A 112 -12.74 12.75 -16.27
CA ALA A 112 -11.63 13.41 -15.59
C ALA A 112 -11.24 12.68 -14.29
N PRO A 113 -9.96 12.34 -14.06
CA PRO A 113 -9.54 11.57 -12.90
C PRO A 113 -10.08 12.11 -11.56
N TYR A 114 -10.59 11.22 -10.71
CA TYR A 114 -11.10 11.58 -9.39
C TYR A 114 -10.10 11.20 -8.30
N ASN A 115 -9.68 12.18 -7.52
CA ASN A 115 -8.70 12.02 -6.44
C ASN A 115 -9.42 11.90 -5.09
N PHE A 116 -9.20 10.80 -4.36
CA PHE A 116 -9.86 10.58 -3.07
C PHE A 116 -9.13 11.25 -1.89
N PHE A 117 -7.81 11.13 -1.85
CA PHE A 117 -6.95 11.61 -0.75
C PHE A 117 -5.95 12.64 -1.28
N GLY A 118 -4.97 12.21 -2.07
CA GLY A 118 -4.11 13.08 -2.88
C GLY A 118 -4.12 12.71 -4.37
N SER A 119 -3.03 12.98 -5.09
CA SER A 119 -2.96 12.79 -6.55
C SER A 119 -1.96 11.71 -6.94
N ALA A 120 -2.48 10.59 -7.46
CA ALA A 120 -1.72 9.52 -8.09
C ALA A 120 -1.83 9.57 -9.62
N GLU A 121 -1.96 10.78 -10.17
CA GLU A 121 -2.24 10.92 -11.60
C GLU A 121 -1.05 10.52 -12.49
N ASN A 122 0.16 10.69 -11.99
CA ASN A 122 1.39 10.41 -12.73
C ASN A 122 1.80 8.93 -12.74
N VAL A 123 1.07 8.06 -12.03
CA VAL A 123 1.37 6.62 -11.96
C VAL A 123 1.04 5.97 -13.31
N VAL A 124 1.95 5.19 -13.89
CA VAL A 124 1.78 4.56 -15.20
C VAL A 124 0.78 3.40 -15.11
N TRP A 125 -0.36 3.49 -15.81
CA TRP A 125 -1.43 2.48 -15.75
C TRP A 125 -1.72 1.77 -17.09
N ASP A 126 -1.25 2.29 -18.22
CA ASP A 126 -1.54 1.75 -19.56
C ASP A 126 -1.12 0.28 -19.74
N LYS A 127 -0.04 -0.12 -19.08
CA LYS A 127 0.46 -1.50 -19.12
C LYS A 127 -0.54 -2.48 -18.51
N MET A 128 -1.24 -2.08 -17.45
CA MET A 128 -2.20 -2.96 -16.76
C MET A 128 -3.43 -3.23 -17.62
N LEU A 129 -3.87 -2.25 -18.42
CA LEU A 129 -4.97 -2.45 -19.37
C LEU A 129 -4.59 -3.41 -20.49
N LYS A 130 -3.35 -3.30 -21.01
CA LYS A 130 -2.87 -4.21 -22.05
C LYS A 130 -2.63 -5.63 -21.53
N ALA A 131 -2.21 -5.77 -20.28
CA ALA A 131 -1.98 -7.06 -19.64
C ALA A 131 -3.27 -7.76 -19.17
N GLY A 132 -4.33 -6.99 -18.88
CA GLY A 132 -5.59 -7.51 -18.32
C GLY A 132 -6.52 -8.23 -19.30
N ASN A 133 -6.13 -8.45 -20.56
CA ASN A 133 -6.95 -9.08 -21.60
C ASN A 133 -8.35 -8.43 -21.80
N PHE A 134 -8.47 -7.13 -21.57
CA PHE A 134 -9.71 -6.40 -21.80
C PHE A 134 -10.00 -6.26 -23.30
N LYS A 135 -11.27 -6.36 -23.70
CA LYS A 135 -11.65 -6.20 -25.11
C LYS A 135 -11.60 -4.74 -25.53
N GLU A 136 -11.39 -4.49 -26.82
CA GLU A 136 -11.50 -3.13 -27.37
C GLU A 136 -12.89 -2.55 -27.10
N GLU A 137 -12.93 -1.25 -26.79
CA GLU A 137 -14.10 -0.47 -26.38
C GLU A 137 -14.79 -0.88 -25.07
N GLU A 138 -14.21 -1.82 -24.31
CA GLU A 138 -14.68 -2.16 -22.97
C GLU A 138 -14.26 -1.10 -21.96
N ALA A 139 -15.21 -0.64 -21.15
CA ALA A 139 -14.93 0.30 -20.06
C ALA A 139 -14.29 -0.45 -18.89
N VAL A 140 -13.16 0.05 -18.43
CA VAL A 140 -12.37 -0.52 -17.34
C VAL A 140 -12.16 0.56 -16.30
N ILE A 141 -12.39 0.22 -15.04
CA ILE A 141 -12.06 1.08 -13.91
C ILE A 141 -10.61 0.84 -13.53
N VAL A 142 -9.85 1.92 -13.47
CA VAL A 142 -8.44 1.93 -13.10
C VAL A 142 -8.29 2.73 -11.82
N ILE A 143 -7.79 2.07 -10.77
CA ILE A 143 -7.36 2.72 -9.54
C ILE A 143 -5.85 2.77 -9.53
N SER A 144 -5.30 3.98 -9.43
CA SER A 144 -3.88 4.21 -9.20
C SER A 144 -3.68 4.62 -7.75
N GLY A 145 -2.85 3.89 -7.04
CA GLY A 145 -2.40 4.25 -5.70
C GLY A 145 -0.93 4.64 -5.70
N ARG A 146 -0.58 5.58 -4.82
CA ARG A 146 0.80 5.83 -4.40
C ARG A 146 0.83 6.00 -2.88
N TYR A 147 1.82 5.38 -2.23
CA TYR A 147 2.00 5.49 -0.78
C TYR A 147 3.42 5.91 -0.43
N LYS A 148 3.55 6.97 0.35
CA LYS A 148 4.84 7.49 0.83
C LYS A 148 5.22 6.81 2.14
N TYR A 149 6.09 5.82 2.07
CA TYR A 149 6.59 5.08 3.22
C TYR A 149 7.86 5.73 3.80
N SER A 150 7.82 6.05 5.09
CA SER A 150 8.97 6.57 5.82
C SER A 150 9.53 5.50 6.78
N PRO A 151 10.76 5.00 6.57
CA PRO A 151 11.42 4.07 7.47
C PRO A 151 11.55 4.60 8.91
N LEU A 152 11.69 3.73 9.90
CA LEU A 152 11.98 4.11 11.29
C LEU A 152 13.26 4.92 11.37
N PHE A 153 14.25 4.55 10.56
CA PHE A 153 15.57 5.18 10.53
C PHE A 153 15.64 6.37 9.56
N SER A 154 14.48 6.85 9.07
CA SER A 154 14.43 8.04 8.20
C SER A 154 15.02 9.29 8.86
N PHE A 155 15.09 9.36 10.19
CA PHE A 155 15.77 10.44 10.91
C PHE A 155 17.28 10.52 10.61
N LEU A 156 17.91 9.43 10.14
CA LEU A 156 19.34 9.41 9.82
C LEU A 156 19.64 9.97 8.42
N ASN A 157 18.72 9.86 7.46
CA ASN A 157 19.01 10.22 6.06
C ASN A 157 17.82 10.77 5.26
N ALA A 158 16.74 11.22 5.90
CA ALA A 158 15.53 11.77 5.28
C ALA A 158 14.99 10.96 4.08
N THR A 159 15.20 9.64 4.08
CA THR A 159 14.79 8.75 3.00
C THR A 159 13.31 8.46 3.08
N THR A 160 12.58 8.71 1.99
CA THR A 160 11.19 8.28 1.81
C THR A 160 11.12 7.38 0.59
N PHE A 161 10.41 6.27 0.71
CA PHE A 161 10.15 5.35 -0.39
C PHE A 161 8.72 5.54 -0.90
N GLU A 162 8.52 5.48 -2.21
CA GLU A 162 7.19 5.54 -2.81
C GLU A 162 6.82 4.15 -3.31
N PHE A 163 5.70 3.62 -2.80
CA PHE A 163 5.07 2.42 -3.35
C PHE A 163 4.02 2.86 -4.36
N GLU A 164 4.08 2.30 -5.57
CA GLU A 164 3.08 2.53 -6.60
C GLU A 164 2.41 1.20 -6.94
N TYR A 165 1.09 1.22 -7.02
CA TYR A 165 0.32 0.03 -7.41
C TYR A 165 -0.94 0.46 -8.16
N VAL A 166 -1.30 -0.32 -9.17
CA VAL A 166 -2.44 -0.05 -10.04
C VAL A 166 -3.30 -1.29 -10.10
N ALA A 167 -4.59 -1.12 -9.79
CA ALA A 167 -5.60 -2.16 -9.96
C ALA A 167 -6.54 -1.79 -11.10
N THR A 168 -6.80 -2.75 -11.97
CA THR A 168 -7.75 -2.62 -13.08
C THR A 168 -8.86 -3.63 -12.92
N VAL A 169 -10.11 -3.19 -13.03
CA VAL A 169 -11.28 -4.06 -12.85
C VAL A 169 -12.38 -3.66 -13.82
N ASN A 170 -13.10 -4.66 -14.32
CA ASN A 170 -14.32 -4.41 -15.07
C ASN A 170 -15.40 -3.89 -14.13
N PRO A 171 -16.15 -2.83 -14.49
CA PRO A 171 -17.34 -2.46 -13.77
C PRO A 171 -18.30 -3.67 -13.79
N TYR A 172 -18.85 -4.02 -12.62
CA TYR A 172 -19.75 -5.18 -12.45
C TYR A 172 -20.99 -5.10 -13.36
N PHE A 173 -21.31 -3.90 -13.87
CA PHE A 173 -22.37 -3.63 -14.83
C PHE A 173 -21.76 -3.16 -16.16
N SER A 174 -21.53 -4.06 -17.12
CA SER A 174 -21.03 -3.65 -18.44
C SER A 174 -21.85 -4.23 -19.59
N ARG A 175 -22.52 -3.31 -20.31
CA ARG A 175 -22.41 -3.19 -21.78
C ARG A 175 -22.21 -1.71 -22.15
N HIS A 176 -20.93 -1.30 -22.26
CA HIS A 176 -20.39 -0.08 -22.88
C HIS A 176 -20.30 1.24 -22.08
N TYR A 177 -20.25 1.16 -20.75
CA TYR A 177 -20.29 2.24 -19.73
C TYR A 177 -20.50 3.69 -20.23
N LYS A 178 -21.76 4.11 -20.14
CA LYS A 178 -22.27 5.45 -20.46
C LYS A 178 -23.26 5.82 -19.36
N TYR A 179 -22.82 5.70 -18.10
CA TYR A 179 -23.53 6.03 -16.85
C TYR A 179 -25.08 5.86 -16.84
N GLN A 180 -25.50 4.66 -17.24
CA GLN A 180 -26.83 4.05 -17.05
C GLN A 180 -28.03 4.60 -17.87
N LYS A 181 -28.24 4.08 -19.09
CA LYS A 181 -29.61 4.07 -19.69
C LYS A 181 -30.39 2.84 -19.22
N GLY A 182 -31.03 2.97 -18.05
CA GLY A 182 -32.32 2.34 -17.73
C GLY A 182 -32.29 0.88 -17.27
N LYS A 183 -32.64 0.69 -15.98
CA LYS A 183 -32.99 -0.56 -15.30
C LYS A 183 -31.85 -1.57 -15.17
N SER A 184 -31.38 -1.74 -13.93
CA SER A 184 -30.72 -2.96 -13.50
C SER A 184 -31.62 -4.14 -13.86
N ASP A 185 -31.21 -4.95 -14.82
CA ASP A 185 -31.98 -6.13 -15.21
C ASP A 185 -31.71 -7.26 -14.21
N TRP A 186 -32.46 -7.22 -13.10
CA TRP A 186 -32.44 -8.25 -12.06
C TRP A 186 -32.83 -9.63 -12.59
N ALA A 187 -33.47 -9.71 -13.77
CA ALA A 187 -33.88 -10.98 -14.37
C ALA A 187 -32.70 -11.82 -14.86
N PHE A 188 -31.52 -11.22 -15.13
CA PHE A 188 -30.32 -11.97 -15.50
C PHE A 188 -29.60 -12.58 -14.28
N TRP A 189 -29.81 -12.04 -13.08
CA TRP A 189 -29.16 -12.51 -11.85
C TRP A 189 -29.91 -13.63 -11.14
N ASN A 190 -31.16 -13.90 -11.52
CA ASN A 190 -31.84 -15.13 -11.12
C ASN A 190 -31.35 -16.29 -11.99
N VAL A 191 -30.34 -16.97 -11.47
CA VAL A 191 -29.98 -18.35 -11.81
C VAL A 191 -31.26 -19.17 -11.99
N ARG A 192 -31.44 -19.72 -13.18
CA ARG A 192 -32.11 -21.01 -13.37
C ARG A 192 -31.05 -22.07 -13.55
#